data_AF-A0A8C4Q8A8-F1
#
_entry.id   AF-A0A8C4Q8A8-F1
#
_cell.length_a   1.000
_cell.length_b   1.000
_cell.length_c   1.000
_cell.angle_alpha   90.00
_cell.angle_beta   90.00
_cell.angle_gamma   90.00
#
_symmetry.space_group_name_H-M   'P 1'
#
loop_
_entity.id
_entity.type
_entity.pdbx_description
1 polymer ?
#
loop_
_entity_poly.entity_id
_entity_poly.type
_entity_poly.pdbx_seq_one_letter_code
_entity_poly.pdbx_strand_id
1 'polypeptide(L)'
;MLAAMLQGQGRGSMTSWDHSERQEIARATDGFVAQDFVQLVERAVHAQAVKAADRSSEDFSLKAKDLLKALRSFTPSYLHDTHLIKPRSLGWDYVGGLGLVKDALSNIILLPAKFPVLSARLPVRQPAGVLLYGPPGTGKTLLAQATATESGLHCIIIKGPELLKKYIGASEQAVRDVFSRAQAARPCLLLFDEFDALAPRRGHDNTGVTDRVVNQLLTQLDGVEALEGVFVLAATSRPDLIDPALLRPGRFDQALYCPIPNKVERLEILRILIRSLTLSKDVKLEDLAERTDGFTGADLKALLYNAQLIAWQRLHSSWRSNESKDCVDERPVMNLPHQPATQFLHMPSLQAGFSSPSADRMQELNMELCRLGVDASLDLNVEDVNGEDLHLDISQEHLLDALCNTQPSITDNGVRSWTTVCENFRHTKGMGKAWTPKQDQKVTLA
;
A
#
# COMPACT_ATOMS: atom_id res chain seq x y z
N MET A 1 -32.49 1.02 18.93
CA MET A 1 -32.32 0.12 17.76
C MET A 1 -31.71 -1.22 18.17
N LEU A 2 -30.48 -1.24 18.69
CA LEU A 2 -29.78 -2.45 19.15
C LEU A 2 -30.59 -3.31 20.15
N ALA A 3 -31.29 -2.65 21.09
CA ALA A 3 -32.21 -3.31 22.04
C ALA A 3 -33.37 -4.05 21.36
N ALA A 4 -33.96 -3.46 20.32
CA ALA A 4 -35.08 -4.05 19.59
C ALA A 4 -34.63 -5.23 18.72
N MET A 5 -33.41 -5.19 18.18
CA MET A 5 -32.83 -6.28 17.40
C MET A 5 -32.47 -7.50 18.26
N LEU A 6 -31.91 -7.28 19.46
CA LEU A 6 -31.63 -8.35 20.41
C LEU A 6 -32.91 -9.02 20.93
N GLN A 7 -33.97 -8.23 21.14
CA GLN A 7 -35.30 -8.74 21.50
C GLN A 7 -35.94 -9.55 20.35
N GLY A 8 -35.77 -9.11 19.10
CA GLY A 8 -36.30 -9.79 17.92
C GLY A 8 -35.66 -11.16 17.61
N GLN A 9 -34.41 -11.39 18.02
CA GLN A 9 -33.72 -12.67 17.84
C GLN A 9 -33.86 -13.64 19.04
N GLY A 10 -34.61 -13.25 20.09
CA GLY A 10 -35.00 -14.17 21.18
C GLY A 10 -33.84 -14.75 22.02
N ARG A 11 -32.61 -14.22 21.91
CA ARG A 11 -31.39 -14.83 22.49
C ARG A 11 -30.57 -13.91 23.40
N GLY A 12 -31.16 -12.79 23.84
CA GLY A 12 -30.58 -11.95 24.89
C GLY A 12 -31.47 -10.76 25.26
N SER A 13 -31.74 -10.57 26.56
CA SER A 13 -32.40 -9.35 27.04
C SER A 13 -31.35 -8.29 27.35
N MET A 14 -31.40 -7.15 26.65
CA MET A 14 -30.54 -5.99 26.93
C MET A 14 -30.84 -5.35 28.30
N THR A 15 -31.91 -5.77 28.99
CA THR A 15 -32.26 -5.28 30.34
C THR A 15 -31.29 -5.73 31.42
N SER A 16 -30.45 -6.74 31.17
CA SER A 16 -29.46 -7.25 32.12
C SER A 16 -28.10 -6.54 32.06
N TRP A 17 -27.89 -5.61 31.12
CA TRP A 17 -26.59 -4.93 30.94
C TRP A 17 -26.53 -3.61 31.69
N ASP A 18 -25.38 -3.31 32.28
CA ASP A 18 -25.13 -2.05 32.98
C ASP A 18 -25.16 -0.85 32.02
N HIS A 19 -25.54 0.32 32.55
CA HIS A 19 -25.62 1.56 31.77
C HIS A 19 -24.26 1.97 31.17
N SER A 20 -23.15 1.65 31.84
CA SER A 20 -21.79 1.90 31.35
C SER A 20 -21.46 1.06 30.11
N GLU A 21 -21.79 -0.23 30.13
CA GLU A 21 -21.51 -1.15 29.02
C GLU A 21 -22.29 -0.76 27.75
N ARG A 22 -23.54 -0.29 27.92
CA ARG A 22 -24.36 0.19 26.81
C ARG A 22 -23.78 1.46 26.17
N GLN A 23 -23.25 2.38 26.97
CA GLN A 23 -22.59 3.58 26.45
C GLN A 23 -21.27 3.26 25.76
N GLU A 24 -20.51 2.29 26.27
CA GLU A 24 -19.26 1.86 25.65
C GLU A 24 -19.50 1.23 24.27
N ILE A 25 -20.48 0.33 24.16
CA ILE A 25 -20.88 -0.24 22.87
C ILE A 25 -21.40 0.85 21.94
N ALA A 26 -22.26 1.75 22.42
CA ALA A 26 -22.80 2.84 21.60
C ALA A 26 -21.70 3.74 21.01
N ARG A 27 -20.67 4.07 21.81
CA ARG A 27 -19.51 4.83 21.32
C ARG A 27 -18.69 4.03 20.31
N ALA A 28 -18.52 2.74 20.53
CA ALA A 28 -17.76 1.87 19.63
C ALA A 28 -18.49 1.56 18.31
N THR A 29 -19.81 1.72 18.27
CA THR A 29 -20.67 1.47 17.10
C THR A 29 -21.20 2.74 16.45
N ASP A 30 -20.57 3.89 16.72
CA ASP A 30 -20.98 5.13 16.08
C ASP A 30 -20.74 5.01 14.56
N GLY A 31 -21.73 5.40 13.76
CA GLY A 31 -21.69 5.26 12.30
C GLY A 31 -22.05 3.87 11.71
N PHE A 32 -22.48 2.89 12.51
CA PHE A 32 -22.91 1.58 12.01
C PHE A 32 -24.31 1.61 11.38
N VAL A 33 -24.51 0.87 10.28
CA VAL A 33 -25.86 0.64 9.71
C VAL A 33 -26.61 -0.39 10.53
N ALA A 34 -27.94 -0.37 10.43
CA ALA A 34 -28.81 -1.49 10.82
C ALA A 34 -28.24 -2.87 10.44
N GLN A 35 -27.75 -3.02 9.21
CA GLN A 35 -27.19 -4.26 8.69
C GLN A 35 -25.89 -4.66 9.40
N ASP A 36 -25.06 -3.68 9.75
CA ASP A 36 -23.82 -3.91 10.50
C ASP A 36 -24.11 -4.44 11.91
N PHE A 37 -25.14 -3.89 12.56
CA PHE A 37 -25.59 -4.38 13.86
C PHE A 37 -26.09 -5.82 13.79
N VAL A 38 -26.82 -6.20 12.73
CA VAL A 38 -27.27 -7.59 12.54
C VAL A 38 -26.08 -8.52 12.39
N GLN A 39 -25.14 -8.20 11.51
CA GLN A 39 -23.94 -9.03 11.30
C GLN A 39 -23.05 -9.10 12.54
N LEU A 40 -22.93 -8.02 13.29
CA LEU A 40 -22.18 -8.00 14.54
C LEU A 40 -22.81 -8.93 15.58
N VAL A 41 -24.13 -8.89 15.74
CA VAL A 41 -24.86 -9.77 16.65
C VAL A 41 -24.75 -11.22 16.19
N GLU A 42 -24.91 -11.51 14.91
CA GLU A 42 -24.73 -12.87 14.36
C GLU A 42 -23.32 -13.42 14.61
N ARG A 43 -22.27 -12.61 14.43
CA ARG A 43 -20.89 -13.02 14.75
C ARG A 43 -20.70 -13.26 16.24
N ALA A 44 -21.26 -12.43 17.10
CA ALA A 44 -21.18 -12.62 18.54
C ALA A 44 -21.89 -13.92 18.97
N VAL A 45 -23.05 -14.20 18.37
CA VAL A 45 -23.80 -15.46 18.56
C VAL A 45 -22.96 -16.65 18.09
N HIS A 46 -22.38 -16.59 16.89
CA HIS A 46 -21.55 -17.66 16.36
C HIS A 46 -20.32 -17.93 17.24
N ALA A 47 -19.63 -16.88 17.68
CA ALA A 47 -18.47 -17.02 18.56
C ALA A 47 -18.82 -17.62 19.93
N GLN A 48 -20.06 -17.42 20.40
CA GLN A 48 -20.57 -18.05 21.62
C GLN A 48 -21.02 -19.50 21.37
N ALA A 49 -21.69 -19.78 20.26
CA ALA A 49 -22.08 -21.13 19.87
C ALA A 49 -20.86 -22.07 19.75
N VAL A 50 -19.75 -21.59 19.17
CA VAL A 50 -18.50 -22.36 19.11
C VAL A 50 -17.95 -22.66 20.51
N LYS A 51 -17.91 -21.69 21.43
CA LYS A 51 -17.48 -21.91 22.81
C LYS A 51 -18.43 -22.81 23.61
N ALA A 52 -19.72 -22.77 23.30
CA ALA A 52 -20.74 -23.57 23.97
C ALA A 52 -20.68 -25.03 23.50
N ALA A 53 -20.39 -25.26 22.21
CA ALA A 53 -20.10 -26.59 21.67
C ALA A 53 -18.88 -27.23 22.34
N ASP A 54 -17.81 -26.46 22.59
CA ASP A 54 -16.64 -26.92 23.36
C ASP A 54 -16.96 -27.27 24.83
N ARG A 55 -18.09 -26.77 25.37
CA ARG A 55 -18.47 -26.89 26.79
C ARG A 55 -19.76 -27.69 27.03
N SER A 56 -20.33 -28.31 26.01
CA SER A 56 -21.54 -29.15 26.09
C SER A 56 -22.72 -28.50 26.84
N SER A 57 -22.99 -27.22 26.55
CA SER A 57 -24.12 -26.48 27.14
C SER A 57 -25.02 -25.89 26.05
N GLU A 58 -26.32 -26.20 26.09
CA GLU A 58 -27.28 -25.84 25.03
C GLU A 58 -27.84 -24.41 25.15
N ASP A 59 -27.73 -23.77 26.32
CA ASP A 59 -28.20 -22.41 26.56
C ASP A 59 -27.05 -21.42 26.73
N PHE A 60 -26.91 -20.48 25.77
CA PHE A 60 -25.95 -19.38 25.86
C PHE A 60 -26.64 -18.03 25.85
N SER A 61 -26.18 -17.13 26.73
CA SER A 61 -26.61 -15.73 26.79
C SER A 61 -25.49 -14.81 26.32
N LEU A 62 -25.83 -13.85 25.46
CA LEU A 62 -24.89 -12.84 24.98
C LEU A 62 -24.55 -11.85 26.10
N LYS A 63 -23.25 -11.75 26.43
CA LYS A 63 -22.73 -10.73 27.34
C LYS A 63 -22.14 -9.57 26.55
N ALA A 64 -22.11 -8.37 27.14
CA ALA A 64 -21.51 -7.18 26.52
C ALA A 64 -20.05 -7.41 26.09
N LYS A 65 -19.28 -8.19 26.87
CA LYS A 65 -17.89 -8.56 26.56
C LYS A 65 -17.73 -9.33 25.25
N ASP A 66 -18.75 -10.10 24.84
CA ASP A 66 -18.70 -10.88 23.60
C ASP A 66 -18.95 -10.01 22.38
N LEU A 67 -19.83 -9.01 22.49
CA LEU A 67 -19.99 -7.98 21.47
C LEU A 67 -18.73 -7.14 21.32
N LEU A 68 -18.10 -6.72 22.43
CA LEU A 68 -16.81 -6.03 22.40
C LEU A 68 -15.72 -6.89 21.76
N LYS A 69 -15.73 -8.22 21.96
CA LYS A 69 -14.80 -9.14 21.30
C LYS A 69 -15.09 -9.27 19.80
N ALA A 70 -16.36 -9.34 19.41
CA ALA A 70 -16.78 -9.39 18.01
C ALA A 70 -16.44 -8.08 17.27
N LEU A 71 -16.54 -6.93 17.95
CA LEU A 71 -16.20 -5.62 17.40
C LEU A 71 -14.73 -5.51 16.98
N ARG A 72 -13.80 -6.20 17.66
CA ARG A 72 -12.35 -6.12 17.35
C ARG A 72 -11.99 -6.62 15.95
N SER A 73 -12.79 -7.50 15.37
CA SER A 73 -12.59 -8.08 14.04
C SER A 73 -13.71 -7.73 13.06
N PHE A 74 -14.63 -6.85 13.45
CA PHE A 74 -15.73 -6.41 12.62
C PHE A 74 -15.34 -5.16 11.82
N THR A 75 -15.58 -5.18 10.52
CA THR A 75 -15.48 -4.00 9.65
C THR A 75 -16.89 -3.67 9.18
N PRO A 76 -17.39 -2.45 9.44
CA PRO A 76 -18.73 -2.07 9.01
C PRO A 76 -18.85 -2.05 7.48
N SER A 77 -20.08 -2.19 6.98
CA SER A 77 -20.39 -2.29 5.55
C SER A 77 -19.97 -1.06 4.76
N TYR A 78 -19.96 0.12 5.38
CA TYR A 78 -19.43 1.34 4.77
C TYR A 78 -17.92 1.29 4.46
N LEU A 79 -17.19 0.39 5.13
CA LEU A 79 -15.75 0.23 5.05
C LEU A 79 -15.32 -1.01 4.24
N HIS A 80 -16.28 -1.87 3.85
CA HIS A 80 -16.01 -3.18 3.22
C HIS A 80 -15.36 -3.11 1.82
N ASP A 81 -15.39 -1.95 1.16
CA ASP A 81 -14.85 -1.72 -0.19
C ASP A 81 -13.60 -0.84 -0.21
N THR A 82 -13.09 -0.45 0.96
CA THR A 82 -11.89 0.38 1.05
C THR A 82 -10.71 -0.48 1.47
N HIS A 83 -9.56 -0.30 0.81
CA HIS A 83 -8.27 -0.80 1.27
C HIS A 83 -7.87 -0.09 2.58
N LEU A 84 -8.59 -0.40 3.66
CA LEU A 84 -8.25 0.04 5.00
C LEU A 84 -7.00 -0.68 5.41
N ILE A 85 -5.88 0.01 5.25
CA ILE A 85 -4.66 -0.40 5.89
C ILE A 85 -4.89 -0.22 7.40
N LYS A 86 -5.01 -1.34 8.12
CA LYS A 86 -4.93 -1.29 9.58
C LYS A 86 -3.56 -0.69 9.94
N PRO A 87 -3.49 0.22 10.93
CA PRO A 87 -2.28 0.97 11.30
C PRO A 87 -1.18 0.10 11.94
N ARG A 88 -1.03 -1.17 11.58
CA ARG A 88 0.02 -2.05 12.09
C ARG A 88 0.96 -2.61 11.01
N SER A 89 0.71 -2.39 9.72
CA SER A 89 1.53 -3.03 8.68
C SER A 89 2.81 -2.28 8.32
N LEU A 90 2.84 -0.93 8.43
CA LEU A 90 3.94 -0.10 7.93
C LEU A 90 4.11 1.16 8.78
N GLY A 91 5.10 1.21 9.68
CA GLY A 91 5.46 2.39 10.49
C GLY A 91 6.62 3.21 9.90
N TRP A 92 7.06 4.27 10.59
CA TRP A 92 8.18 5.10 10.14
C TRP A 92 9.52 4.36 10.08
N ASP A 93 9.65 3.26 10.83
CA ASP A 93 10.81 2.37 10.82
C ASP A 93 11.07 1.72 9.45
N TYR A 94 10.06 1.71 8.57
CA TYR A 94 10.14 1.19 7.21
C TYR A 94 10.46 2.27 6.16
N VAL A 95 10.59 3.54 6.56
CA VAL A 95 10.91 4.65 5.66
C VAL A 95 12.32 5.16 5.95
N GLY A 96 13.24 5.00 5.02
CA GLY A 96 14.60 5.58 5.13
C GLY A 96 14.65 7.02 4.64
N GLY A 97 15.45 7.88 5.28
CA GLY A 97 15.64 9.28 4.89
C GLY A 97 14.42 10.18 5.04
N LEU A 98 14.40 11.28 4.27
CA LEU A 98 13.30 12.25 4.17
C LEU A 98 12.95 12.95 5.50
N GLY A 99 13.94 13.22 6.35
CA GLY A 99 13.74 13.81 7.68
C GLY A 99 12.88 15.08 7.66
N LEU A 100 13.18 16.02 6.75
CA LEU A 100 12.43 17.27 6.62
C LEU A 100 10.95 17.05 6.27
N VAL A 101 10.64 16.07 5.43
CA VAL A 101 9.26 15.76 5.02
C VAL A 101 8.53 15.05 6.15
N LYS A 102 9.20 14.14 6.87
CA LYS A 102 8.66 13.48 8.06
C LYS A 102 8.32 14.51 9.14
N ASP A 103 9.22 15.43 9.45
CA ASP A 103 8.98 16.48 10.45
C ASP A 103 7.79 17.36 10.07
N ALA A 104 7.69 17.76 8.80
CA ALA A 104 6.54 18.51 8.30
C ALA A 104 5.22 17.74 8.44
N LEU A 105 5.19 16.46 8.03
CA LEU A 105 4.01 15.60 8.17
C LEU A 105 3.64 15.35 9.63
N SER A 106 4.63 15.23 10.50
CA SER A 106 4.44 15.13 11.96
C SER A 106 3.70 16.34 12.49
N ASN A 107 4.17 17.53 12.12
CA ASN A 107 3.59 18.77 12.61
C ASN A 107 2.16 18.99 12.08
N ILE A 108 1.91 18.58 10.84
CA ILE A 108 0.61 18.80 10.17
C ILE A 108 -0.44 17.77 10.57
N ILE A 109 -0.08 16.49 10.68
CA ILE A 109 -1.04 15.39 10.88
C ILE A 109 -0.96 14.84 12.31
N LEU A 110 0.25 14.54 12.78
CA LEU A 110 0.45 13.86 14.06
C LEU A 110 0.13 14.76 15.25
N LEU A 111 0.51 16.04 15.22
CA LEU A 111 0.23 16.97 16.32
C LEU A 111 -1.28 17.22 16.52
N PRO A 112 -2.08 17.55 15.48
CA PRO A 112 -3.52 17.74 15.66
C PRO A 112 -4.23 16.44 16.04
N ALA A 113 -3.78 15.29 15.52
CA ALA A 113 -4.32 13.99 15.88
C ALA A 113 -4.06 13.63 17.35
N LYS A 114 -2.87 13.92 17.88
CA LYS A 114 -2.51 13.66 19.29
C LYS A 114 -3.14 14.65 20.27
N PHE A 115 -3.25 15.92 19.88
CA PHE A 115 -3.70 16.99 20.78
C PHE A 115 -4.88 17.79 20.19
N PRO A 116 -6.05 17.17 19.97
CA PRO A 116 -7.19 17.83 19.32
C PRO A 116 -7.72 19.03 20.13
N VAL A 117 -7.71 18.94 21.47
CA VAL A 117 -8.18 20.02 22.36
C VAL A 117 -7.28 21.26 22.29
N LEU A 118 -5.96 21.07 22.15
CA LEU A 118 -5.03 22.19 21.97
C LEU A 118 -5.19 22.80 20.59
N SER A 119 -5.31 21.96 19.55
CA SER A 119 -5.51 22.41 18.18
C SER A 119 -6.78 23.25 18.02
N ALA A 120 -7.90 22.86 18.65
CA ALA A 120 -9.16 23.60 18.57
C ALA A 120 -9.14 24.96 19.29
N ARG A 121 -8.23 25.15 20.27
CA ARG A 121 -8.11 26.40 21.03
C ARG A 121 -7.08 27.37 20.45
N LEU A 122 -6.20 26.88 19.58
CA LEU A 122 -5.19 27.70 18.94
C LEU A 122 -5.82 28.47 17.75
N PRO A 123 -5.54 29.77 17.60
CA PRO A 123 -5.99 30.55 16.44
C PRO A 123 -5.12 30.26 15.20
N VAL A 124 -4.78 28.99 14.99
CA VAL A 124 -3.93 28.54 13.89
C VAL A 124 -4.81 27.74 12.94
N ARG A 125 -4.89 28.20 11.68
CA ARG A 125 -5.55 27.45 10.62
C ARG A 125 -4.81 26.14 10.41
N GLN A 126 -5.50 25.03 10.61
CA GLN A 126 -4.98 23.72 10.21
C GLN A 126 -5.01 23.63 8.68
N PRO A 127 -3.94 23.16 8.02
CA PRO A 127 -3.91 23.06 6.57
C PRO A 127 -4.93 22.01 6.11
N ALA A 128 -5.73 22.36 5.10
CA ALA A 128 -6.80 21.50 4.60
C ALA A 128 -6.28 20.21 3.93
N GLY A 129 -5.09 20.29 3.32
CA GLY A 129 -4.48 19.17 2.63
C GLY A 129 -2.99 19.35 2.35
N VAL A 130 -2.31 18.21 2.20
CA VAL A 130 -0.87 18.12 1.92
C VAL A 130 -0.65 17.45 0.57
N LEU A 131 0.16 18.06 -0.30
CA LEU A 131 0.58 17.47 -1.57
C LEU A 131 2.04 17.03 -1.47
N LEU A 132 2.30 15.73 -1.57
CA LEU A 132 3.62 15.15 -1.76
C LEU A 132 3.95 15.09 -3.26
N TYR A 133 5.04 15.74 -3.66
CA TYR A 133 5.50 15.71 -5.04
C TYR A 133 6.99 15.40 -5.14
N GLY A 134 7.39 14.77 -6.23
CA GLY A 134 8.79 14.45 -6.51
C GLY A 134 8.93 13.30 -7.50
N PRO A 135 10.15 12.96 -7.90
CA PRO A 135 10.40 11.92 -8.90
C PRO A 135 9.82 10.55 -8.51
N PRO A 136 9.43 9.71 -9.46
CA PRO A 136 8.92 8.36 -9.17
C PRO A 136 9.98 7.54 -8.40
N GLY A 137 9.54 6.57 -7.59
CA GLY A 137 10.45 5.69 -6.84
C GLY A 137 11.03 6.26 -5.54
N THR A 138 10.70 7.50 -5.14
CA THR A 138 11.13 8.09 -3.85
C THR A 138 10.26 7.71 -2.64
N GLY A 139 9.30 6.80 -2.80
CA GLY A 139 8.51 6.30 -1.67
C GLY A 139 7.42 7.26 -1.14
N LYS A 140 6.91 8.19 -1.95
CA LYS A 140 5.81 9.11 -1.55
C LYS A 140 4.58 8.37 -0.98
N THR A 141 4.09 7.36 -1.69
CA THR A 141 2.95 6.54 -1.25
C THR A 141 3.26 5.80 0.05
N LEU A 142 4.49 5.27 0.17
CA LEU A 142 4.93 4.56 1.36
C LEU A 142 5.02 5.51 2.57
N LEU A 143 5.57 6.72 2.38
CA LEU A 143 5.63 7.76 3.42
C LEU A 143 4.23 8.16 3.90
N ALA A 144 3.27 8.32 2.99
CA ALA A 144 1.89 8.62 3.32
C ALA A 144 1.24 7.51 4.16
N GLN A 145 1.41 6.25 3.75
CA GLN A 145 0.93 5.08 4.49
C GLN A 145 1.55 4.99 5.88
N ALA A 146 2.87 5.21 5.98
CA ALA A 146 3.59 5.18 7.24
C ALA A 146 3.11 6.28 8.21
N THR A 147 2.81 7.48 7.67
CA THR A 147 2.25 8.58 8.45
C THR A 147 0.86 8.26 9.00
N ALA A 148 0.03 7.56 8.24
CA ALA A 148 -1.29 7.12 8.69
C ALA A 148 -1.18 6.15 9.87
N THR A 149 -0.28 5.16 9.76
CA THR A 149 0.01 4.16 10.77
C THR A 149 0.51 4.79 12.06
N GLU A 150 1.54 5.65 11.99
CA GLU A 150 2.10 6.32 13.18
C GLU A 150 1.11 7.25 13.87
N SER A 151 0.22 7.87 13.09
CA SER A 151 -0.81 8.74 13.64
C SER A 151 -1.99 7.96 14.24
N GLY A 152 -2.06 6.65 14.03
CA GLY A 152 -3.18 5.81 14.47
C GLY A 152 -4.51 6.17 13.80
N LEU A 153 -4.47 6.84 12.64
CA LEU A 153 -5.65 7.29 11.91
C LEU A 153 -6.18 6.20 10.98
N HIS A 154 -7.48 6.21 10.71
CA HIS A 154 -8.06 5.37 9.66
C HIS A 154 -7.55 5.84 8.30
N CYS A 155 -6.90 4.96 7.52
CA CYS A 155 -6.33 5.32 6.22
C CYS A 155 -7.20 4.78 5.08
N ILE A 156 -7.69 5.68 4.21
CA ILE A 156 -8.37 5.32 2.97
C ILE A 156 -7.46 5.69 1.82
N ILE A 157 -7.03 4.70 1.04
CA ILE A 157 -6.11 4.88 -0.08
C ILE A 157 -6.87 4.69 -1.38
N ILE A 158 -6.74 5.66 -2.27
CA ILE A 158 -7.41 5.66 -3.56
C ILE A 158 -6.40 6.02 -4.62
N LYS A 159 -6.35 5.21 -5.67
CA LYS A 159 -5.51 5.50 -6.84
C LYS A 159 -6.28 6.41 -7.79
N GLY A 160 -5.65 7.43 -8.36
CA GLY A 160 -6.26 8.38 -9.29
C GLY A 160 -7.09 7.71 -10.40
N PRO A 161 -6.55 6.71 -11.12
CA PRO A 161 -7.27 5.99 -12.17
C PRO A 161 -8.52 5.23 -11.69
N GLU A 162 -8.58 4.84 -10.42
CA GLU A 162 -9.70 4.06 -9.85
C GLU A 162 -11.01 4.87 -9.80
N LEU A 163 -10.89 6.19 -9.68
CA LEU A 163 -12.02 7.11 -9.65
C LEU A 163 -12.53 7.46 -11.06
N LEU A 164 -11.77 7.17 -12.11
CA LEU A 164 -12.12 7.50 -13.49
C LEU A 164 -12.87 6.34 -14.14
N LYS A 165 -14.21 6.41 -14.08
CA LYS A 165 -15.10 5.46 -14.76
C LYS A 165 -15.50 5.99 -16.14
N LYS A 166 -15.72 5.06 -17.08
CA LYS A 166 -16.18 5.39 -18.46
C LYS A 166 -17.60 5.97 -18.51
N TYR A 167 -18.40 5.73 -17.47
CA TYR A 167 -19.77 6.20 -17.39
C TYR A 167 -19.83 7.66 -16.94
N ILE A 168 -20.57 8.48 -17.69
CA ILE A 168 -20.77 9.90 -17.41
C ILE A 168 -21.41 10.06 -16.02
N GLY A 169 -20.84 10.92 -15.17
CA GLY A 169 -21.33 11.19 -13.82
C GLY A 169 -20.94 10.15 -12.76
N ALA A 170 -20.55 8.94 -13.15
CA ALA A 170 -20.14 7.90 -12.19
C ALA A 170 -18.84 8.27 -11.46
N SER A 171 -17.90 8.94 -12.13
CA SER A 171 -16.65 9.43 -11.54
C SER A 171 -16.90 10.55 -10.52
N GLU A 172 -17.84 11.46 -10.80
CA GLU A 172 -18.21 12.53 -9.87
C GLU A 172 -18.87 11.97 -8.61
N GLN A 173 -19.78 10.99 -8.78
CA GLN A 173 -20.41 10.30 -7.66
C GLN A 173 -19.37 9.54 -6.82
N ALA A 174 -18.42 8.86 -7.46
CA ALA A 174 -17.35 8.14 -6.77
C ALA A 174 -16.51 9.08 -5.88
N VAL A 175 -16.18 10.28 -6.36
CA VAL A 175 -15.49 11.30 -5.54
C VAL A 175 -16.36 11.70 -4.33
N ARG A 176 -17.66 11.95 -4.51
CA ARG A 176 -18.57 12.28 -3.39
C ARG A 176 -18.65 11.15 -2.37
N ASP A 177 -18.78 9.92 -2.84
CA ASP A 177 -18.89 8.72 -1.99
C ASP A 177 -17.62 8.53 -1.16
N VAL A 178 -16.45 8.76 -1.75
CA VAL A 178 -15.15 8.72 -1.06
C VAL A 178 -15.09 9.71 0.09
N PHE A 179 -15.44 10.97 -0.15
CA PHE A 179 -15.41 11.99 0.91
C PHE A 179 -16.47 11.70 1.98
N SER A 180 -17.65 11.21 1.60
CA SER A 180 -18.67 10.79 2.55
C SER A 180 -18.21 9.62 3.43
N ARG A 181 -17.49 8.65 2.86
CA ARG A 181 -16.91 7.53 3.61
C ARG A 181 -15.81 8.00 4.55
N ALA A 182 -14.95 8.91 4.11
CA ALA A 182 -13.91 9.50 4.94
C ALA A 182 -14.53 10.23 6.16
N GLN A 183 -15.60 11.00 5.94
CA GLN A 183 -16.34 11.65 7.02
C GLN A 183 -16.96 10.67 8.02
N ALA A 184 -17.47 9.54 7.56
CA ALA A 184 -17.99 8.49 8.44
C ALA A 184 -16.88 7.78 9.23
N ALA A 185 -15.65 7.77 8.73
CA ALA A 185 -14.49 7.09 9.32
C ALA A 185 -13.61 8.00 10.21
N ARG A 186 -14.12 9.15 10.68
CA ARG A 186 -13.34 10.09 11.49
C ARG A 186 -12.83 9.44 12.79
N PRO A 187 -11.59 9.72 13.21
CA PRO A 187 -10.57 10.53 12.53
C PRO A 187 -9.86 9.73 11.41
N CYS A 188 -9.78 10.29 10.20
CA CYS A 188 -9.24 9.59 9.04
C CYS A 188 -8.23 10.40 8.22
N LEU A 189 -7.32 9.70 7.55
CA LEU A 189 -6.44 10.20 6.51
C LEU A 189 -6.88 9.65 5.14
N LEU A 190 -7.24 10.56 4.24
CA LEU A 190 -7.60 10.27 2.86
C LEU A 190 -6.38 10.46 1.96
N LEU A 191 -5.85 9.36 1.41
CA LEU A 191 -4.69 9.35 0.53
C LEU A 191 -5.10 9.18 -0.93
N PHE A 192 -4.84 10.20 -1.75
CA PHE A 192 -4.91 10.12 -3.20
C PHE A 192 -3.53 9.82 -3.79
N ASP A 193 -3.32 8.62 -4.30
CA ASP A 193 -2.12 8.26 -5.06
C ASP A 193 -2.31 8.53 -6.56
N GLU A 194 -1.24 8.78 -7.30
CA GLU A 194 -1.28 9.16 -8.72
C GLU A 194 -2.27 10.31 -8.99
N PHE A 195 -2.20 11.34 -8.15
CA PHE A 195 -3.17 12.45 -8.18
C PHE A 195 -3.19 13.22 -9.52
N ASP A 196 -2.10 13.17 -10.28
CA ASP A 196 -1.99 13.71 -11.63
C ASP A 196 -2.94 13.05 -12.64
N ALA A 197 -3.34 11.79 -12.43
CA ALA A 197 -4.34 11.14 -13.27
C ALA A 197 -5.75 11.71 -13.02
N LEU A 198 -6.06 12.08 -11.78
CA LEU A 198 -7.39 12.56 -11.39
C LEU A 198 -7.61 14.03 -11.74
N ALA A 199 -6.55 14.83 -11.71
CA ALA A 199 -6.62 16.27 -11.87
C ALA A 199 -5.61 16.85 -12.88
N PRO A 200 -5.70 16.45 -14.15
CA PRO A 200 -4.90 17.07 -15.21
C PRO A 200 -5.28 18.55 -15.38
N ARG A 201 -4.38 19.34 -15.97
CA ARG A 201 -4.67 20.72 -16.35
C ARG A 201 -5.87 20.77 -17.28
N ARG A 202 -6.78 21.72 -17.01
CA ARG A 202 -7.98 21.95 -17.80
C ARG A 202 -7.64 22.13 -19.29
N GLY A 203 -8.42 21.48 -20.14
CA GLY A 203 -8.24 21.53 -21.60
C GLY A 203 -7.28 20.48 -22.17
N HIS A 204 -6.79 19.52 -21.37
CA HIS A 204 -6.04 18.38 -21.89
C HIS A 204 -6.94 17.30 -22.53
N ASP A 205 -8.20 17.20 -22.10
CA ASP A 205 -9.16 16.20 -22.59
C ASP A 205 -10.32 16.81 -23.39
N ASN A 206 -10.61 16.22 -24.56
CA ASN A 206 -11.70 16.66 -25.44
C ASN A 206 -13.10 16.28 -24.93
N THR A 207 -13.21 15.38 -23.96
CA THR A 207 -14.50 14.86 -23.47
C THR A 207 -15.09 15.67 -22.32
N GLY A 208 -14.31 16.56 -21.69
CA GLY A 208 -14.74 17.41 -20.56
C GLY A 208 -15.14 16.64 -19.28
N VAL A 209 -14.95 15.31 -19.25
CA VAL A 209 -15.30 14.47 -18.08
C VAL A 209 -14.34 14.75 -16.92
N THR A 210 -13.04 14.87 -17.21
CA THR A 210 -12.01 15.16 -16.22
C THR A 210 -12.17 16.54 -15.60
N ASP A 211 -12.53 17.56 -16.39
CA ASP A 211 -12.84 18.90 -15.88
C ASP A 211 -13.98 18.91 -14.85
N ARG A 212 -15.03 18.09 -15.07
CA ARG A 212 -16.15 17.98 -14.11
C ARG A 212 -15.72 17.28 -12.83
N VAL A 213 -14.91 16.22 -12.94
CA VAL A 213 -14.33 15.53 -11.78
C VAL A 213 -13.44 16.46 -10.96
N VAL A 214 -12.60 17.27 -11.61
CA VAL A 214 -11.78 18.30 -10.95
C VAL A 214 -12.66 19.32 -10.23
N ASN A 215 -13.70 19.84 -10.87
CA ASN A 215 -14.64 20.77 -10.22
C ASN A 215 -15.35 20.15 -9.02
N GLN A 216 -15.74 18.88 -9.12
CA GLN A 216 -16.32 18.14 -8.02
C GLN A 216 -15.33 17.95 -6.86
N LEU A 217 -14.06 17.67 -7.16
CA LEU A 217 -13.00 17.53 -6.17
C LEU A 217 -12.69 18.88 -5.49
N LEU A 218 -12.64 19.98 -6.23
CA LEU A 218 -12.51 21.33 -5.68
C LEU A 218 -13.63 21.63 -4.68
N THR A 219 -14.87 21.28 -5.04
CA THR A 219 -16.04 21.50 -4.18
C THR A 219 -15.96 20.67 -2.90
N GLN A 220 -15.46 19.42 -2.98
CA GLN A 220 -15.26 18.59 -1.81
C GLN A 220 -14.13 19.10 -0.91
N LEU A 221 -12.99 19.51 -1.48
CA LEU A 221 -11.86 20.06 -0.71
C LEU A 221 -12.22 21.37 0.01
N ASP A 222 -12.95 22.27 -0.66
CA ASP A 222 -13.45 23.50 -0.02
C ASP A 222 -14.42 23.17 1.13
N GLY A 223 -15.14 22.04 1.03
CA GLY A 223 -15.98 21.51 2.10
C GLY A 223 -15.20 20.85 3.24
N VAL A 224 -14.02 20.28 2.98
CA VAL A 224 -13.17 19.61 3.99
C VAL A 224 -12.68 20.57 5.07
N GLU A 225 -12.46 21.84 4.75
CA GLU A 225 -12.08 22.84 5.77
C GLU A 225 -13.12 22.98 6.89
N ALA A 226 -14.40 22.73 6.59
CA ALA A 226 -15.47 22.74 7.57
C ALA A 226 -15.59 21.41 8.34
N LEU A 227 -14.87 20.36 7.93
CA LEU A 227 -15.00 19.00 8.43
C LEU A 227 -13.86 18.68 9.40
N GLU A 228 -14.13 18.80 10.70
CA GLU A 228 -13.18 18.42 11.73
C GLU A 228 -12.81 16.92 11.65
N GLY A 229 -11.51 16.61 11.69
CA GLY A 229 -11.00 15.24 11.83
C GLY A 229 -10.76 14.46 10.53
N VAL A 230 -10.86 15.10 9.36
CA VAL A 230 -10.50 14.50 8.06
C VAL A 230 -9.24 15.19 7.54
N PHE A 231 -8.17 14.42 7.34
CA PHE A 231 -6.93 14.91 6.72
C PHE A 231 -6.85 14.42 5.28
N VAL A 232 -6.48 15.29 4.34
CA VAL A 232 -6.31 14.92 2.93
C VAL A 232 -4.84 14.99 2.56
N LEU A 233 -4.32 13.91 1.97
CA LEU A 233 -2.97 13.85 1.46
C LEU A 233 -2.99 13.33 0.01
N ALA A 234 -2.27 14.01 -0.88
CA ALA A 234 -2.14 13.60 -2.26
C ALA A 234 -0.68 13.33 -2.59
N ALA A 235 -0.41 12.29 -3.38
CA ALA A 235 0.90 11.98 -3.91
C ALA A 235 0.87 12.10 -5.44
N THR A 236 1.85 12.81 -6.00
CA THR A 236 2.02 12.91 -7.45
C THR A 236 3.47 12.70 -7.83
N SER A 237 3.68 12.06 -8.97
CA SER A 237 4.99 12.10 -9.63
C SER A 237 5.13 13.34 -10.51
N ARG A 238 4.03 13.85 -11.09
CA ARG A 238 4.00 14.90 -12.11
C ARG A 238 3.27 16.16 -11.62
N PRO A 239 3.93 17.03 -10.83
CA PRO A 239 3.31 18.25 -10.33
C PRO A 239 3.02 19.28 -11.44
N ASP A 240 3.67 19.16 -12.60
CA ASP A 240 3.41 19.98 -13.79
C ASP A 240 1.98 19.83 -14.32
N LEU A 241 1.41 18.62 -14.22
CA LEU A 241 0.10 18.29 -14.75
C LEU A 241 -1.05 18.72 -13.85
N ILE A 242 -0.81 19.08 -12.59
CA ILE A 242 -1.88 19.40 -11.64
C ILE A 242 -2.53 20.76 -11.98
N ASP A 243 -3.86 20.82 -11.88
CA ASP A 243 -4.60 22.09 -11.98
C ASP A 243 -4.17 23.06 -10.86
N PRO A 244 -3.64 24.27 -11.18
CA PRO A 244 -3.25 25.25 -10.17
C PRO A 244 -4.40 25.70 -9.26
N ALA A 245 -5.67 25.49 -9.65
CA ALA A 245 -6.80 25.73 -8.76
C ALA A 245 -6.74 24.89 -7.49
N LEU A 246 -6.22 23.67 -7.55
CA LEU A 246 -6.10 22.75 -6.41
C LEU A 246 -5.02 23.16 -5.41
N LEU A 247 -4.05 23.98 -5.85
CA LEU A 247 -2.91 24.41 -5.05
C LEU A 247 -3.17 25.70 -4.27
N ARG A 248 -4.38 26.26 -4.38
CA ARG A 248 -4.77 27.49 -3.68
C ARG A 248 -4.94 27.22 -2.18
N PRO A 249 -4.70 28.23 -1.33
CA PRO A 249 -5.03 28.15 0.09
C PRO A 249 -6.51 27.76 0.30
N GLY A 250 -6.78 26.82 1.19
CA GLY A 250 -8.08 26.17 1.37
C GLY A 250 -8.16 24.74 0.86
N ARG A 251 -7.11 24.25 0.19
CA ARG A 251 -7.10 22.97 -0.54
C ARG A 251 -5.78 22.25 -0.25
N PHE A 252 -4.89 22.14 -1.22
CA PHE A 252 -3.52 21.66 -0.98
C PHE A 252 -2.61 22.83 -0.60
N ASP A 253 -2.74 23.29 0.64
CA ASP A 253 -2.03 24.44 1.19
C ASP A 253 -0.53 24.17 1.26
N GLN A 254 -0.17 22.98 1.73
CA GLN A 254 1.21 22.55 1.90
C GLN A 254 1.62 21.64 0.75
N ALA A 255 2.72 21.97 0.09
CA ALA A 255 3.32 21.11 -0.92
C ALA A 255 4.73 20.71 -0.46
N LEU A 256 4.92 19.42 -0.16
CA LEU A 256 6.18 18.87 0.33
C LEU A 256 6.91 18.17 -0.81
N TYR A 257 8.18 18.53 -0.99
CA TYR A 257 9.04 17.93 -2.00
C TYR A 257 9.76 16.71 -1.44
N CYS A 258 9.67 15.58 -2.14
CA CYS A 258 10.44 14.38 -1.86
C CYS A 258 11.63 14.28 -2.83
N PRO A 259 12.84 14.70 -2.43
CA PRO A 259 14.03 14.63 -3.28
C PRO A 259 14.49 13.20 -3.57
N ILE A 260 15.43 13.06 -4.50
CA ILE A 260 16.23 11.85 -4.67
C ILE A 260 17.13 11.69 -3.43
N PRO A 261 17.27 10.47 -2.89
CA PRO A 261 17.98 10.27 -1.62
C PRO A 261 19.49 10.53 -1.74
N ASN A 262 20.03 11.23 -0.74
CA ASN A 262 21.47 11.44 -0.56
C ASN A 262 22.18 10.14 -0.13
N LYS A 263 23.51 10.09 -0.19
CA LYS A 263 24.32 8.92 0.23
C LYS A 263 23.92 8.39 1.62
N VAL A 264 23.73 9.28 2.60
CA VAL A 264 23.33 8.90 3.97
C VAL A 264 21.93 8.28 3.98
N GLU A 265 20.98 8.88 3.26
CA GLU A 265 19.60 8.39 3.16
C GLU A 265 19.53 7.05 2.40
N ARG A 266 20.35 6.87 1.34
CA ARG A 266 20.47 5.59 0.62
C ARG A 266 20.96 4.48 1.53
N LEU A 267 21.95 4.77 2.38
CA LEU A 267 22.46 3.83 3.38
C LEU A 267 21.36 3.46 4.40
N GLU A 268 20.55 4.42 4.86
CA GLU A 268 19.39 4.13 5.72
C GLU A 268 18.36 3.25 5.01
N ILE A 269 18.02 3.57 3.76
CA ILE A 269 17.08 2.79 2.94
C ILE A 269 17.58 1.35 2.77
N LEU A 270 18.86 1.17 2.45
CA LEU A 270 19.49 -0.14 2.32
C LEU A 270 19.40 -0.94 3.62
N ARG A 271 19.74 -0.31 4.76
CA ARG A 271 19.62 -0.97 6.08
C ARG A 271 18.21 -1.46 6.38
N ILE A 272 17.19 -0.72 5.98
CA ILE A 272 15.79 -1.12 6.16
C ILE A 272 15.43 -2.27 5.23
N LEU A 273 15.77 -2.18 3.93
CA LEU A 273 15.44 -3.19 2.93
C LEU A 273 16.13 -4.53 3.21
N ILE A 274 17.29 -4.50 3.83
CA ILE A 274 18.06 -5.69 4.19
C ILE A 274 17.48 -6.42 5.41
N ARG A 275 16.65 -5.79 6.24
CA ARG A 275 16.04 -6.46 7.41
C ARG A 275 15.23 -7.71 7.03
N SER A 276 14.72 -7.77 5.80
CA SER A 276 14.01 -8.94 5.27
C SER A 276 14.92 -9.98 4.62
N LEU A 277 16.25 -9.75 4.57
CA LEU A 277 17.21 -10.56 3.84
C LEU A 277 18.33 -11.07 4.73
N THR A 278 18.83 -12.25 4.40
CA THR A 278 20.05 -12.83 4.98
C THR A 278 21.27 -12.41 4.14
N LEU A 279 22.19 -11.69 4.78
CA LEU A 279 23.44 -11.24 4.15
C LEU A 279 24.63 -11.98 4.74
N SER A 280 25.64 -12.23 3.90
CA SER A 280 26.96 -12.65 4.37
C SER A 280 27.63 -11.53 5.18
N LYS A 281 28.52 -11.93 6.11
CA LYS A 281 29.33 -11.02 6.94
C LYS A 281 30.26 -10.11 6.11
N ASP A 282 30.48 -10.44 4.85
CA ASP A 282 31.40 -9.72 3.95
C ASP A 282 30.75 -8.48 3.30
N VAL A 283 29.44 -8.28 3.48
CA VAL A 283 28.70 -7.22 2.79
C VAL A 283 28.96 -5.85 3.43
N LYS A 284 29.43 -4.90 2.60
CA LYS A 284 29.66 -3.50 2.99
C LYS A 284 28.62 -2.59 2.34
N LEU A 285 27.70 -2.08 3.15
CA LEU A 285 26.59 -1.24 2.69
C LEU A 285 27.03 0.18 2.34
N GLU A 286 28.07 0.67 3.01
CA GLU A 286 28.67 1.97 2.77
C GLU A 286 29.20 2.06 1.33
N ASP A 287 29.92 1.02 0.88
CA ASP A 287 30.46 0.93 -0.49
C ASP A 287 29.33 0.90 -1.53
N LEU A 288 28.22 0.20 -1.22
CA LEU A 288 27.05 0.14 -2.09
C LEU A 288 26.36 1.51 -2.20
N ALA A 289 26.21 2.23 -1.08
CA ALA A 289 25.61 3.57 -1.05
C ALA A 289 26.44 4.61 -1.83
N GLU A 290 27.76 4.44 -1.88
CA GLU A 290 28.67 5.26 -2.72
C GLU A 290 28.48 5.00 -4.20
N ARG A 291 28.34 3.74 -4.60
CA ARG A 291 28.24 3.33 -6.02
C ARG A 291 26.84 3.51 -6.63
N THR A 292 25.82 3.72 -5.81
CA THR A 292 24.41 3.86 -6.21
C THR A 292 23.98 5.32 -6.30
N ASP A 293 24.82 6.19 -6.87
CA ASP A 293 24.43 7.59 -7.01
C ASP A 293 23.30 7.77 -8.04
N GLY A 294 22.36 8.66 -7.73
CA GLY A 294 21.14 8.85 -8.52
C GLY A 294 20.07 7.75 -8.36
N PHE A 295 20.33 6.68 -7.60
CA PHE A 295 19.34 5.61 -7.40
C PHE A 295 18.20 6.09 -6.50
N THR A 296 16.97 5.76 -6.89
CA THR A 296 15.78 5.96 -6.07
C THR A 296 15.58 4.77 -5.11
N GLY A 297 14.67 4.91 -4.14
CA GLY A 297 14.34 3.81 -3.23
C GLY A 297 13.81 2.57 -3.96
N ALA A 298 13.08 2.77 -5.07
CA ALA A 298 12.64 1.68 -5.94
C ALA A 298 13.81 0.99 -6.66
N ASP A 299 14.80 1.77 -7.14
CA ASP A 299 15.99 1.23 -7.80
C ASP A 299 16.85 0.41 -6.83
N LEU A 300 17.04 0.89 -5.59
CA LEU A 300 17.75 0.14 -4.55
C LEU A 300 17.04 -1.17 -4.21
N LYS A 301 15.72 -1.17 -4.17
CA LYS A 301 14.92 -2.39 -3.98
C LYS A 301 15.08 -3.35 -5.16
N ALA A 302 15.07 -2.85 -6.39
CA ALA A 302 15.28 -3.64 -7.60
C ALA A 302 16.70 -4.24 -7.64
N LEU A 303 17.72 -3.50 -7.23
CA LEU A 303 19.09 -3.99 -7.10
C LEU A 303 19.18 -5.16 -6.12
N LEU A 304 18.58 -5.05 -4.93
CA LEU A 304 18.57 -6.13 -3.95
C LEU A 304 17.80 -7.35 -4.46
N TYR A 305 16.70 -7.14 -5.18
CA TYR A 305 15.94 -8.22 -5.82
C TYR A 305 16.77 -8.95 -6.90
N ASN A 306 17.49 -8.20 -7.74
CA ASN A 306 18.37 -8.79 -8.75
C ASN A 306 19.53 -9.56 -8.11
N ALA A 307 20.08 -9.07 -7.01
CA ALA A 307 21.11 -9.78 -6.25
C ALA A 307 20.58 -11.11 -5.67
N GLN A 308 19.35 -11.12 -5.15
CA GLN A 308 18.68 -12.36 -4.73
C GLN A 308 18.50 -13.33 -5.90
N LEU A 309 18.07 -12.84 -7.05
CA LEU A 309 17.87 -13.69 -8.23
C LEU A 309 19.19 -14.32 -8.70
N ILE A 310 20.29 -13.57 -8.70
CA ILE A 310 21.63 -14.08 -9.03
C ILE A 310 22.09 -15.12 -8.01
N ALA A 311 21.90 -14.85 -6.71
CA ALA A 311 22.22 -15.79 -5.64
C ALA A 311 21.44 -17.10 -5.82
N TRP A 312 20.14 -16.99 -6.11
CA TRP A 312 19.25 -18.13 -6.35
C TRP A 312 19.69 -18.95 -7.57
N GLN A 313 20.03 -18.28 -8.67
CA GLN A 313 20.52 -18.94 -9.89
C GLN A 313 21.82 -19.72 -9.63
N ARG A 314 22.77 -19.11 -8.90
CA ARG A 314 24.05 -19.75 -8.56
C ARG A 314 23.85 -20.97 -7.65
N LEU A 315 22.99 -20.85 -6.65
CA LEU A 315 22.60 -21.98 -5.80
C LEU A 315 21.98 -23.07 -6.67
N HIS A 316 20.93 -22.79 -7.42
CA HIS A 316 20.28 -23.78 -8.28
C HIS A 316 21.25 -24.48 -9.26
N SER A 317 22.20 -23.75 -9.85
CA SER A 317 23.26 -24.32 -10.68
C SER A 317 24.22 -25.24 -9.92
N SER A 318 24.55 -24.92 -8.67
CA SER A 318 25.40 -25.78 -7.83
C SER A 318 24.69 -27.08 -7.46
N TRP A 319 23.39 -27.00 -7.14
CA TRP A 319 22.56 -28.18 -6.86
C TRP A 319 22.53 -29.14 -8.06
N ARG A 320 22.23 -28.63 -9.28
CA ARG A 320 22.27 -29.44 -10.51
C ARG A 320 23.64 -30.07 -10.80
N SER A 321 24.71 -29.36 -10.45
CA SER A 321 26.08 -29.82 -10.67
C SER A 321 26.54 -30.86 -9.64
N ASN A 322 25.90 -30.90 -8.46
CA ASN A 322 26.14 -31.93 -7.45
C ASN A 322 25.35 -33.21 -7.74
N GLU A 323 24.10 -33.11 -8.23
CA GLU A 323 23.33 -34.29 -8.68
C GLU A 323 24.07 -35.07 -9.79
N SER A 324 24.83 -34.38 -10.63
CA SER A 324 25.63 -35.02 -11.70
C SER A 324 26.97 -35.60 -11.22
N LYS A 325 27.38 -35.37 -9.96
CA LYS A 325 28.58 -35.98 -9.35
C LYS A 325 28.25 -37.18 -8.45
N ASP A 326 27.07 -37.23 -7.86
CA ASP A 326 26.63 -38.39 -7.07
C ASP A 326 26.13 -39.57 -7.93
N CYS A 327 25.98 -39.37 -9.25
CA CYS A 327 25.79 -40.45 -10.22
C CYS A 327 27.13 -40.98 -10.79
N VAL A 328 28.04 -41.42 -9.91
CA VAL A 328 29.15 -42.32 -10.28
C VAL A 328 29.04 -43.60 -9.47
N ASP A 329 27.92 -44.30 -9.65
CA ASP A 329 27.87 -45.76 -9.50
C ASP A 329 27.08 -46.32 -10.70
N GLU A 330 27.82 -47.10 -11.49
CA GLU A 330 27.46 -47.89 -12.67
C GLU A 330 26.05 -47.75 -13.25
N ARG A 331 25.91 -46.95 -14.32
CA ARG A 331 24.93 -47.24 -15.39
C ARG A 331 25.61 -47.14 -16.76
N PRO A 332 25.36 -48.08 -17.68
CA PRO A 332 26.06 -48.16 -18.95
C PRO A 332 25.68 -46.98 -19.85
N VAL A 333 26.69 -46.39 -20.49
CA VAL A 333 26.55 -45.33 -21.48
C VAL A 333 25.76 -45.83 -22.68
N MET A 334 24.52 -45.36 -22.83
CA MET A 334 23.78 -45.40 -24.10
C MET A 334 23.91 -44.05 -24.78
N ASN A 335 24.71 -44.02 -25.85
CA ASN A 335 24.86 -42.87 -26.74
C ASN A 335 23.50 -42.47 -27.34
N LEU A 336 23.09 -41.22 -27.15
CA LEU A 336 22.02 -40.57 -27.91
C LEU A 336 22.54 -39.27 -28.54
N PRO A 337 22.15 -38.97 -29.79
CA PRO A 337 22.79 -37.95 -30.60
C PRO A 337 22.41 -36.52 -30.16
N HIS A 338 23.35 -35.59 -30.32
CA HIS A 338 23.16 -34.15 -30.15
C HIS A 338 22.00 -33.62 -31.00
N GLN A 339 21.03 -32.94 -30.35
CA GLN A 339 20.23 -31.88 -30.97
C GLN A 339 19.99 -30.72 -29.97
N PRO A 340 19.93 -29.46 -30.45
CA PRO A 340 20.07 -28.28 -29.61
C PRO A 340 18.80 -27.96 -28.82
N ALA A 341 19.00 -27.46 -27.60
CA ALA A 341 17.96 -27.07 -26.66
C ALA A 341 17.22 -25.80 -27.13
N THR A 342 15.99 -25.97 -27.60
CA THR A 342 14.95 -24.94 -27.55
C THR A 342 13.61 -25.62 -27.29
N GLN A 343 13.28 -25.85 -26.02
CA GLN A 343 11.90 -26.11 -25.61
C GLN A 343 11.39 -24.88 -24.88
N PHE A 344 10.60 -24.07 -25.61
CA PHE A 344 9.79 -23.02 -25.02
C PHE A 344 8.71 -23.68 -24.15
N LEU A 345 8.73 -23.44 -22.84
CA LEU A 345 7.65 -23.81 -21.93
C LEU A 345 6.42 -22.95 -22.24
N HIS A 346 5.46 -23.51 -22.97
CA HIS A 346 4.14 -22.91 -23.17
C HIS A 346 3.29 -23.14 -21.90
N MET A 347 3.06 -22.09 -21.09
CA MET A 347 2.03 -22.15 -20.04
C MET A 347 0.66 -21.84 -20.64
N PRO A 348 -0.34 -22.75 -20.54
CA PRO A 348 -1.71 -22.39 -20.87
C PRO A 348 -2.28 -21.43 -19.82
N SER A 349 -2.99 -20.42 -20.31
CA SER A 349 -3.62 -19.34 -19.55
C SER A 349 -4.49 -19.84 -18.38
N LEU A 350 -4.32 -19.22 -17.21
CA LEU A 350 -5.06 -19.37 -15.94
C LEU A 350 -6.59 -19.12 -16.00
N GLN A 351 -7.21 -19.05 -17.19
CA GLN A 351 -8.63 -18.71 -17.35
C GLN A 351 -9.57 -19.90 -17.51
N ALA A 352 -9.06 -21.13 -17.66
CA ALA A 352 -9.89 -22.32 -17.63
C ALA A 352 -10.00 -22.82 -16.18
N GLY A 353 -11.19 -22.73 -15.59
CA GLY A 353 -11.47 -23.23 -14.25
C GLY A 353 -11.14 -24.72 -14.12
N PHE A 354 -10.75 -25.13 -12.91
CA PHE A 354 -10.46 -26.52 -12.57
C PHE A 354 -11.71 -27.39 -12.75
N SER A 355 -11.77 -28.12 -13.86
CA SER A 355 -12.53 -29.37 -13.95
C SER A 355 -11.53 -30.52 -13.95
N SER A 356 -11.81 -31.56 -13.16
CA SER A 356 -11.00 -32.77 -13.12
C SER A 356 -10.89 -33.37 -14.53
N PRO A 357 -9.68 -33.67 -15.03
CA PRO A 357 -9.51 -34.20 -16.38
C PRO A 357 -10.17 -35.57 -16.52
N SER A 358 -10.70 -35.88 -17.72
CA SER A 358 -11.24 -37.19 -18.05
C SER A 358 -10.14 -38.26 -18.08
N ALA A 359 -10.50 -39.53 -17.87
CA ALA A 359 -9.56 -40.66 -17.81
C ALA A 359 -8.65 -40.77 -19.06
N ASP A 360 -9.19 -40.45 -20.24
CA ASP A 360 -8.44 -40.48 -21.50
C ASP A 360 -7.36 -39.37 -21.55
N ARG A 361 -7.64 -38.20 -20.95
CA ARG A 361 -6.66 -37.10 -20.90
C ARG A 361 -5.54 -37.39 -19.90
N MET A 362 -5.82 -38.13 -18.83
CA MET A 362 -4.80 -38.63 -17.91
C MET A 362 -3.88 -39.65 -18.58
N GLN A 363 -4.39 -40.50 -19.49
CA GLN A 363 -3.56 -41.44 -20.24
C GLN A 363 -2.66 -40.75 -21.28
N GLU A 364 -3.16 -39.73 -21.97
CA GLU A 364 -2.34 -38.89 -22.86
C GLU A 364 -1.22 -38.19 -22.09
N LEU A 365 -1.52 -37.58 -20.94
CA LEU A 365 -0.52 -36.94 -20.09
C LEU A 365 0.52 -37.95 -19.58
N ASN A 366 0.11 -39.16 -19.21
CA ASN A 366 1.04 -40.21 -18.79
C ASN A 366 1.97 -40.65 -19.94
N MET A 367 1.45 -40.74 -21.17
CA MET A 367 2.28 -41.04 -22.34
C MET A 367 3.22 -39.89 -22.72
N GLU A 368 2.80 -38.63 -22.54
CA GLU A 368 3.66 -37.46 -22.73
C GLU A 368 4.77 -37.39 -21.66
N LEU A 369 4.47 -37.72 -20.40
CA LEU A 369 5.46 -37.83 -19.32
C LEU A 369 6.48 -38.94 -19.58
N CYS A 370 6.04 -40.12 -20.05
CA CYS A 370 6.93 -41.21 -20.43
C CYS A 370 7.85 -40.86 -21.62
N ARG A 371 7.39 -40.03 -22.57
CA ARG A 371 8.21 -39.57 -23.71
C ARG A 371 9.27 -38.55 -23.32
N LEU A 372 9.07 -37.82 -22.23
CA LEU A 372 10.02 -36.83 -21.72
C LEU A 372 11.17 -37.44 -20.91
N GLY A 373 11.20 -38.77 -20.74
CA GLY A 373 12.25 -39.46 -19.97
C GLY A 373 12.28 -39.01 -18.51
N VAL A 374 11.18 -38.47 -18.00
CA VAL A 374 10.99 -38.22 -16.58
C VAL A 374 10.59 -39.56 -15.99
N ASP A 375 11.55 -40.26 -15.36
CA ASP A 375 11.22 -41.36 -14.47
C ASP A 375 10.12 -40.84 -13.52
N ALA A 376 8.93 -41.43 -13.60
CA ALA A 376 7.79 -41.17 -12.71
C ALA A 376 8.03 -41.76 -11.31
N SER A 377 9.25 -41.58 -10.83
CA SER A 377 9.71 -41.59 -9.45
C SER A 377 10.54 -40.31 -9.26
N LEU A 378 9.97 -39.16 -9.64
CA LEU A 378 10.14 -37.99 -8.80
C LEU A 378 9.36 -38.33 -7.54
N ASP A 379 10.01 -39.10 -6.66
CA ASP A 379 9.84 -38.91 -5.24
C ASP A 379 10.13 -37.43 -5.03
N LEU A 380 9.07 -36.62 -5.12
CA LEU A 380 8.98 -35.38 -4.40
C LEU A 380 9.07 -35.80 -2.93
N ASN A 381 10.29 -36.11 -2.48
CA ASN A 381 10.69 -36.07 -1.08
C ASN A 381 10.61 -34.59 -0.68
N VAL A 382 9.38 -34.10 -0.60
CA VAL A 382 8.98 -32.89 0.12
C VAL A 382 8.92 -33.24 1.62
N GLU A 383 9.17 -34.48 2.02
CA GLU A 383 9.18 -34.92 3.41
C GLU A 383 10.57 -35.09 4.04
N ASP A 384 11.68 -34.82 3.33
CA ASP A 384 13.04 -34.86 3.90
C ASP A 384 13.85 -33.55 3.72
N VAL A 385 13.18 -32.42 3.52
CA VAL A 385 13.76 -31.14 3.97
C VAL A 385 13.36 -31.01 5.43
N ASN A 386 14.11 -31.71 6.30
CA ASN A 386 14.23 -31.32 7.71
C ASN A 386 14.32 -29.80 7.75
N GLY A 387 13.55 -29.15 8.63
CA GLY A 387 13.41 -27.70 8.72
C GLY A 387 14.70 -26.96 9.08
N GLU A 388 15.71 -27.07 8.23
CA GLU A 388 16.76 -26.10 8.04
C GLU A 388 16.20 -25.09 7.05
N ASP A 389 15.88 -23.90 7.56
CA ASP A 389 15.55 -22.76 6.71
C ASP A 389 16.62 -22.66 5.60
N LEU A 390 16.23 -22.90 4.34
CA LEU A 390 17.08 -22.66 3.19
C LEU A 390 17.39 -21.15 3.13
N HIS A 391 18.43 -20.76 3.84
CA HIS A 391 18.90 -19.38 3.89
C HIS A 391 19.66 -19.06 2.61
N LEU A 392 19.07 -18.21 1.79
CA LEU A 392 19.74 -17.65 0.63
C LEU A 392 20.70 -16.55 1.11
N ASP A 393 21.97 -16.88 1.29
CA ASP A 393 22.97 -15.90 1.69
C ASP A 393 23.43 -15.06 0.49
N ILE A 394 23.19 -13.74 0.59
CA ILE A 394 23.64 -12.79 -0.42
C ILE A 394 25.04 -12.29 -0.06
N SER A 395 26.01 -12.58 -0.91
CA SER A 395 27.39 -12.11 -0.81
C SER A 395 27.60 -10.78 -1.55
N GLN A 396 28.71 -10.10 -1.26
CA GLN A 396 29.07 -8.81 -1.89
C GLN A 396 29.21 -8.94 -3.42
N GLU A 397 29.68 -10.08 -3.91
CA GLU A 397 29.79 -10.36 -5.36
C GLU A 397 28.42 -10.35 -6.06
N HIS A 398 27.37 -10.91 -5.45
CA HIS A 398 26.01 -10.91 -6.02
C HIS A 398 25.47 -9.48 -6.15
N LEU A 399 25.79 -8.62 -5.17
CA LEU A 399 25.41 -7.20 -5.20
C LEU A 399 26.18 -6.42 -6.26
N LEU A 400 27.47 -6.72 -6.45
CA LEU A 400 28.30 -6.09 -7.49
C LEU A 400 27.87 -6.54 -8.90
N ASP A 401 27.54 -7.81 -9.09
CA ASP A 401 26.99 -8.30 -10.35
C ASP A 401 25.61 -7.69 -10.64
N ALA A 402 24.77 -7.56 -9.62
CA ALA A 402 23.49 -6.87 -9.75
C ALA A 402 23.65 -5.39 -10.11
N LEU A 403 24.66 -4.71 -9.55
CA LEU A 403 25.00 -3.33 -9.92
C LEU A 403 25.36 -3.18 -11.39
N CYS A 404 26.11 -4.12 -11.97
CA CYS A 404 26.44 -4.09 -13.40
C CYS A 404 25.20 -4.20 -14.30
N ASN A 405 24.16 -4.89 -13.83
CA ASN A 405 22.91 -5.10 -14.56
C ASN A 405 21.81 -4.08 -14.23
N THR A 406 22.00 -3.25 -13.21
CA THR A 406 21.01 -2.25 -12.78
C THR A 406 21.45 -0.85 -13.14
N GLN A 407 20.60 -0.15 -13.89
CA GLN A 407 20.79 1.26 -14.23
C GLN A 407 19.82 2.12 -13.42
N PRO A 408 20.17 3.39 -13.12
CA PRO A 408 19.26 4.29 -12.45
C PRO A 408 18.05 4.57 -13.35
N SER A 409 16.85 4.51 -12.78
CA SER A 409 15.62 4.83 -13.53
C SER A 409 15.54 6.29 -13.99
N ILE A 410 16.30 7.18 -13.35
CA ILE A 410 16.33 8.61 -13.67
C ILE A 410 17.75 8.97 -14.12
N THR A 411 17.89 9.35 -15.38
CA THR A 411 19.16 9.84 -15.93
C THR A 411 19.52 11.21 -15.38
N ASP A 412 20.79 11.60 -15.37
CA ASP A 412 21.24 12.91 -14.87
C ASP A 412 20.54 14.10 -15.55
N ASN A 413 20.27 13.98 -16.86
CA ASN A 413 19.48 14.96 -17.60
C ASN A 413 18.01 14.95 -17.14
N GLY A 414 17.47 13.77 -16.84
CA GLY A 414 16.16 13.61 -16.20
C GLY A 414 16.12 14.29 -14.83
N VAL A 415 17.16 14.14 -14.00
CA VAL A 415 17.25 14.79 -12.68
C VAL A 415 17.17 16.31 -12.82
N ARG A 416 17.93 16.91 -13.75
CA ARG A 416 17.92 18.37 -14.01
C ARG A 416 16.57 18.87 -14.52
N SER A 417 15.96 18.12 -15.43
CA SER A 417 14.61 18.41 -15.91
C SER A 417 13.60 18.38 -14.76
N TRP A 418 13.67 17.35 -13.90
CA TRP A 418 12.83 17.22 -12.72
C TRP A 418 13.05 18.33 -11.70
N THR A 419 14.30 18.71 -11.43
CA THR A 419 14.59 19.83 -10.51
C THR A 419 14.01 21.11 -11.07
N THR A 420 14.16 21.36 -12.37
CA THR A 420 13.58 22.54 -13.04
C THR A 420 12.06 22.55 -12.95
N VAL A 421 11.39 21.41 -13.18
CA VAL A 421 9.93 21.28 -13.05
C VAL A 421 9.49 21.55 -11.61
N CYS A 422 10.19 21.00 -10.62
CA CYS A 422 9.89 21.20 -9.20
C CYS A 422 10.17 22.64 -8.74
N GLU A 423 11.24 23.27 -9.22
CA GLU A 423 11.55 24.68 -8.93
C GLU A 423 10.50 25.60 -9.55
N ASN A 424 10.15 25.37 -10.81
CA ASN A 424 9.08 26.10 -11.47
C ASN A 424 7.76 25.95 -10.70
N PHE A 425 7.44 24.74 -10.25
CA PHE A 425 6.26 24.47 -9.42
C PHE A 425 6.29 25.21 -8.08
N ARG A 426 7.44 25.26 -7.40
CA ARG A 426 7.64 26.07 -6.18
C ARG A 426 7.46 27.56 -6.45
N HIS A 427 7.94 28.04 -7.60
CA HIS A 427 7.81 29.43 -8.01
C HIS A 427 6.36 29.80 -8.37
N THR A 428 5.60 28.94 -9.05
CA THR A 428 4.15 29.16 -9.29
C THR A 428 3.36 29.19 -8.00
N LYS A 429 3.76 28.41 -6.98
CA LYS A 429 3.15 28.47 -5.65
C LYS A 429 3.56 29.69 -4.81
N GLY A 430 4.50 30.52 -5.29
CA GLY A 430 4.99 31.68 -4.55
C GLY A 430 5.90 31.36 -3.36
N MET A 431 6.38 30.12 -3.23
CA MET A 431 7.20 29.66 -2.08
C MET A 431 8.66 30.13 -2.12
N GLY A 432 9.07 30.95 -3.11
CA GLY A 432 10.48 31.27 -3.37
C GLY A 432 10.86 32.74 -3.60
N LYS A 433 9.99 33.72 -3.34
CA LYS A 433 10.38 35.15 -3.40
C LYS A 433 9.80 35.93 -2.23
N ALA A 434 10.68 36.68 -1.55
CA ALA A 434 10.28 37.85 -0.79
C ALA A 434 9.35 38.70 -1.68
N TRP A 435 8.14 38.93 -1.20
CA TRP A 435 7.10 39.63 -1.93
C TRP A 435 7.57 41.06 -2.27
N THR A 436 7.91 41.30 -3.53
CA THR A 436 8.06 42.66 -4.07
C THR A 436 6.82 42.98 -4.89
N PRO A 437 5.99 43.97 -4.49
CA PRO A 437 4.78 44.30 -5.22
C PRO A 437 5.13 44.83 -6.61
N LYS A 438 4.55 44.23 -7.66
CA LYS A 438 4.50 44.85 -8.99
C LYS A 438 3.43 45.95 -8.96
N GLN A 439 3.76 47.12 -9.48
CA GLN A 439 2.98 48.37 -9.39
C GLN A 439 1.55 48.35 -9.97
N ASP A 440 1.08 47.24 -10.56
CA ASP A 440 -0.21 47.17 -11.30
C ASP A 440 -1.14 46.01 -10.91
N GLN A 441 -0.91 45.33 -9.77
CA GLN A 441 -1.88 44.33 -9.31
C GLN A 441 -3.09 45.00 -8.66
N LYS A 442 -4.25 44.93 -9.34
CA LYS A 442 -5.56 45.25 -8.75
C LYS A 442 -5.73 44.48 -7.44
N VAL A 443 -5.80 45.23 -6.34
CA VAL A 443 -6.03 44.71 -4.99
C VAL A 443 -7.45 44.13 -4.97
N THR A 444 -7.54 42.81 -4.93
CA THR A 444 -8.79 42.13 -4.58
C THR A 444 -8.86 42.09 -3.06
N LEU A 445 -9.95 42.61 -2.49
CA LEU A 445 -10.15 42.75 -1.03
C LEU A 445 -10.01 41.41 -0.30
N ALA A 446 -9.42 41.49 0.90
CA ALA A 446 -9.24 40.38 1.85
C ALA A 446 -10.55 40.02 2.55
#